data_AF-A0AAE1SGV9-F1
#
_entry.id   AF-A0AAE1SGV9-F1
#
_cell.length_a   1.000
_cell.length_b   1.000
_cell.length_c   1.000
_cell.angle_alpha   90.00
_cell.angle_beta   90.00
_cell.angle_gamma   90.00
#
_symmetry.space_group_name_H-M   'P 1'
#
loop_
_entity.id
_entity.type
_entity.pdbx_description
1 polymer ?
#
loop_
_entity_poly.entity_id
_entity_poly.type
_entity_poly.pdbx_seq_one_letter_code
_entity_poly.pdbx_strand_id
1 'polypeptide(L)'
;MMLVTAERGWISRTPIAVNKLKMPRVKTNRIKYPEGWELIEPTLAELDAKMREAGNDSNDGKRKCEALWPIFKIAHQRSRYVYDLYYGREEISKELYEFCLEQGYADRNLIAKWKKPGYERLCCLHCIQPRDHNFATTCACRVPKHLREAAVIECVHCGCQGCASGD
;
A
#
# COMPACT_ATOMS: atom_id res chain seq x y z
N MET A 1 32.04 -46.49 -2.04
CA MET A 1 31.91 -45.20 -2.75
C MET A 1 30.42 -44.93 -2.95
N MET A 2 29.79 -44.23 -2.01
CA MET A 2 28.37 -43.89 -2.08
C MET A 2 28.18 -42.74 -3.09
N LEU A 3 27.44 -43.01 -4.15
CA LEU A 3 26.96 -41.97 -5.07
C LEU A 3 25.73 -41.32 -4.42
N VAL A 4 25.91 -40.14 -3.83
CA VAL A 4 24.81 -39.31 -3.33
C VAL A 4 24.20 -38.57 -4.52
N THR A 5 23.00 -38.96 -4.89
CA THR A 5 22.15 -38.27 -5.87
C THR A 5 21.70 -36.92 -5.29
N ALA A 6 22.16 -35.81 -5.87
CA ALA A 6 21.72 -34.47 -5.51
C ALA A 6 20.30 -34.22 -6.06
N GLU A 7 19.32 -34.28 -5.18
CA GLU A 7 17.95 -33.86 -5.43
C GLU A 7 17.93 -32.35 -5.71
N ARG A 8 17.74 -31.99 -6.98
CA ARG A 8 17.53 -30.60 -7.42
C ARG A 8 16.14 -30.16 -6.96
N GLY A 9 16.09 -29.49 -5.82
CA GLY A 9 14.91 -28.81 -5.31
C GLY A 9 14.32 -27.87 -6.37
N TRP A 10 13.06 -28.13 -6.71
CA TRP A 10 12.26 -27.31 -7.61
C TRP A 10 11.96 -25.97 -6.93
N ILE A 11 12.80 -24.97 -7.14
CA ILE A 11 12.42 -23.57 -6.87
C ILE A 11 11.42 -23.21 -7.95
N SER A 12 10.13 -23.32 -7.62
CA SER A 12 9.02 -22.90 -8.45
C SER A 12 9.17 -21.42 -8.81
N ARG A 13 9.59 -21.16 -10.05
CA ARG A 13 9.46 -19.84 -10.68
C ARG A 13 7.98 -19.58 -10.92
N THR A 14 7.26 -19.18 -9.88
CA THR A 14 5.99 -18.49 -10.09
C THR A 14 6.32 -17.10 -10.62
N PRO A 15 5.72 -16.65 -11.74
CA PRO A 15 5.80 -15.25 -12.14
C PRO A 15 5.15 -14.45 -11.03
N ILE A 16 5.96 -13.72 -10.25
CA ILE A 16 5.48 -12.92 -9.13
C ILE A 16 4.56 -11.87 -9.73
N ALA A 17 3.26 -12.08 -9.48
CA ALA A 17 2.20 -11.17 -9.81
C ALA A 17 2.66 -9.76 -9.45
N VAL A 18 2.71 -8.90 -10.45
CA VAL A 18 2.62 -7.45 -10.28
C VAL A 18 1.60 -7.25 -9.17
N ASN A 19 1.98 -6.57 -8.09
CA ASN A 19 1.02 -6.09 -7.09
C ASN A 19 0.12 -5.11 -7.85
N LYS A 20 -0.87 -5.65 -8.57
CA LYS A 20 -2.03 -4.94 -9.06
C LYS A 20 -2.58 -4.31 -7.80
N LEU A 21 -2.48 -2.98 -7.71
CA LEU A 21 -3.26 -2.18 -6.78
C LEU A 21 -4.67 -2.79 -6.83
N LYS A 22 -5.03 -3.53 -5.79
CA LYS A 22 -6.16 -4.44 -5.83
C LYS A 22 -7.38 -3.55 -5.81
N MET A 23 -7.91 -3.24 -7.00
CA MET A 23 -9.10 -2.42 -7.10
C MET A 23 -10.21 -3.10 -6.30
N PRO A 24 -11.06 -2.32 -5.61
CA PRO A 24 -12.20 -2.88 -4.94
C PRO A 24 -12.99 -3.76 -5.91
N ARG A 25 -13.43 -4.93 -5.46
CA ARG A 25 -14.20 -5.83 -6.31
C ARG A 25 -15.44 -5.08 -6.81
N VAL A 26 -15.79 -5.32 -8.07
CA VAL A 26 -16.96 -4.70 -8.69
C VAL A 26 -18.18 -5.00 -7.83
N LYS A 27 -18.92 -3.95 -7.44
CA LYS A 27 -20.17 -4.08 -6.69
C LYS A 27 -21.14 -4.92 -7.51
N THR A 28 -21.55 -6.07 -6.98
CA THR A 28 -22.59 -6.92 -7.60
C THR A 28 -23.76 -7.04 -6.65
N ASN A 29 -24.95 -7.32 -7.19
CA ASN A 29 -26.20 -7.43 -6.41
C ASN A 29 -26.21 -8.57 -5.37
N ARG A 30 -25.12 -9.36 -5.29
CA ARG A 30 -24.95 -10.49 -4.37
C ARG A 30 -24.15 -10.12 -3.10
N ILE A 31 -23.59 -8.92 -3.04
CA ILE A 31 -22.77 -8.49 -1.91
C ILE A 31 -23.70 -8.07 -0.77
N LYS A 32 -23.59 -8.76 0.37
CA LYS A 32 -24.22 -8.35 1.63
C LYS A 32 -23.26 -7.44 2.37
N TYR A 33 -23.69 -6.21 2.63
CA TYR A 33 -22.90 -5.24 3.39
C TYR A 33 -23.10 -5.48 4.90
N PRO A 34 -22.02 -5.49 5.70
CA PRO A 34 -22.12 -5.56 7.15
C PRO A 34 -22.74 -4.29 7.75
N GLU A 35 -23.15 -4.37 9.01
CA GLU A 35 -23.63 -3.23 9.79
C GLU A 35 -22.58 -2.10 9.85
N GLY A 36 -23.03 -0.85 9.75
CA GLY A 36 -22.16 0.34 9.76
C GLY A 36 -21.54 0.69 8.39
N TRP A 37 -21.79 -0.09 7.34
CA TRP A 37 -21.29 0.22 5.99
C TRP A 37 -21.74 1.59 5.48
N GLU A 38 -22.97 1.99 5.77
CA GLU A 38 -23.56 3.27 5.33
C GLU A 38 -22.77 4.49 5.82
N LEU A 39 -22.08 4.38 6.96
CA LEU A 39 -21.28 5.47 7.54
C LEU A 39 -19.94 5.67 6.82
N ILE A 40 -19.37 4.60 6.27
CA ILE A 40 -18.04 4.63 5.64
C ILE A 40 -18.09 4.66 4.11
N GLU A 41 -19.20 4.20 3.52
CA GLU A 41 -19.36 4.10 2.08
C GLU A 41 -19.14 5.43 1.33
N PRO A 42 -19.71 6.57 1.77
CA PRO A 42 -19.55 7.82 1.03
C PRO A 42 -18.07 8.21 0.88
N THR A 43 -17.32 8.16 1.98
CA THR A 43 -15.88 8.46 1.99
C THR A 43 -15.08 7.50 1.11
N LEU A 44 -15.38 6.20 1.16
CA LEU A 44 -14.70 5.20 0.33
C LEU A 44 -15.03 5.41 -1.16
N ALA A 45 -16.27 5.76 -1.48
CA ALA A 45 -16.70 6.04 -2.85
C ALA A 45 -16.01 7.29 -3.41
N GLU A 46 -15.85 8.34 -2.61
CA GLU A 46 -15.09 9.53 -2.99
C GLU A 46 -13.61 9.22 -3.27
N LEU A 47 -12.98 8.40 -2.43
CA LEU A 47 -11.58 7.99 -2.63
C LEU A 47 -11.42 7.12 -3.88
N ASP A 48 -12.38 6.26 -4.17
CA ASP A 48 -12.39 5.46 -5.40
C ASP A 48 -12.66 6.31 -6.65
N ALA A 49 -13.50 7.34 -6.56
CA ALA A 49 -13.68 8.31 -7.64
C ALA A 49 -12.36 9.06 -7.94
N LYS A 50 -11.69 9.57 -6.90
CA LYS A 50 -10.36 10.19 -7.02
C LYS A 50 -9.32 9.24 -7.61
N MET A 51 -9.37 7.95 -7.26
CA MET A 51 -8.48 6.93 -7.83
C MET A 51 -8.68 6.77 -9.34
N ARG A 52 -9.93 6.80 -9.81
CA ARG A 52 -10.25 6.71 -11.25
C ARG A 52 -9.82 7.96 -12.00
N GLU A 53 -10.05 9.14 -11.42
CA GLU A 53 -9.58 10.42 -11.96
C GLU A 53 -8.05 10.40 -12.10
N ALA A 54 -7.33 10.08 -11.02
CA ALA A 54 -5.87 9.98 -11.03
C ALA A 54 -5.33 8.93 -12.02
N GLY A 55 -6.09 7.88 -12.32
CA GLY A 55 -5.74 6.88 -13.32
C GLY A 55 -5.96 7.34 -14.77
N ASN A 56 -6.85 8.30 -14.99
CA ASN A 56 -7.19 8.86 -16.30
C ASN A 56 -6.49 10.20 -16.59
N ASP A 57 -5.93 10.84 -15.56
CA ASP A 57 -5.21 12.10 -15.67
C ASP A 57 -4.11 12.04 -16.72
N SER A 58 -3.97 13.13 -17.50
CA SER A 58 -2.82 13.27 -18.38
C SER A 58 -1.52 13.37 -17.57
N ASN A 59 -0.49 12.76 -18.12
CA ASN A 59 0.87 12.80 -17.58
C ASN A 59 1.72 13.89 -18.24
N ASP A 60 1.10 14.77 -19.03
CA ASP A 60 1.79 15.85 -19.73
C ASP A 60 2.51 16.78 -18.75
N GLY A 61 3.80 17.01 -18.99
CA GLY A 61 4.66 17.85 -18.15
C GLY A 61 5.14 17.22 -16.83
N LYS A 62 4.71 15.99 -16.49
CA LYS A 62 5.16 15.28 -15.28
C LYS A 62 6.34 14.38 -15.58
N ARG A 63 7.22 14.17 -14.59
CA ARG A 63 8.24 13.11 -14.67
C ARG A 63 7.54 11.75 -14.74
N LYS A 64 8.16 10.78 -15.42
CA LYS A 64 7.61 9.41 -15.53
C LYS A 64 7.27 8.78 -14.18
N CYS A 65 8.05 9.06 -13.14
CA CYS A 65 7.79 8.59 -11.78
C CYS A 65 6.60 9.31 -11.11
N GLU A 66 6.45 10.62 -11.36
CA GLU A 66 5.41 11.47 -10.75
C GLU A 66 4.00 11.12 -11.18
N ALA A 67 3.85 10.60 -12.41
CA ALA A 67 2.58 10.13 -12.95
C ALA A 67 1.83 9.20 -11.97
N LEU A 68 2.55 8.35 -11.23
CA LEU A 68 1.96 7.37 -10.32
C LEU A 68 1.80 7.86 -8.87
N TRP A 69 2.38 9.00 -8.50
CA TRP A 69 2.36 9.47 -7.12
C TRP A 69 0.94 9.71 -6.57
N PRO A 70 0.02 10.34 -7.33
CA PRO A 70 -1.37 10.51 -6.87
C PRO A 70 -2.05 9.17 -6.57
N ILE A 71 -1.82 8.15 -7.41
CA ILE A 71 -2.35 6.81 -7.23
C ILE A 71 -1.86 6.19 -5.91
N PHE A 72 -0.56 6.27 -5.64
CA PHE A 72 0.00 5.77 -4.36
C PHE A 72 -0.53 6.55 -3.16
N LYS A 73 -0.68 7.87 -3.28
CA LYS A 73 -1.21 8.73 -2.22
C LYS A 73 -2.65 8.35 -1.86
N ILE A 74 -3.51 8.15 -2.86
CA ILE A 74 -4.91 7.77 -2.66
C ILE A 74 -5.00 6.35 -2.10
N ALA A 75 -4.20 5.40 -2.61
CA ALA A 75 -4.17 4.02 -2.09
C ALA A 75 -3.74 3.96 -0.62
N HIS A 76 -2.74 4.78 -0.24
CA HIS A 76 -2.32 4.95 1.14
C HIS A 76 -3.45 5.56 1.98
N GLN A 77 -4.04 6.67 1.53
CA GLN A 77 -5.11 7.37 2.23
C GLN A 77 -6.32 6.45 2.48
N ARG A 78 -6.73 5.69 1.47
CA ARG A 78 -7.84 4.72 1.57
C ARG A 78 -7.56 3.63 2.59
N SER A 79 -6.36 3.05 2.55
CA SER A 79 -5.95 2.04 3.53
C SER A 79 -5.84 2.62 4.94
N ARG A 80 -5.36 3.86 5.06
CA ARG A 80 -5.19 4.55 6.33
C ARG A 80 -6.51 4.91 6.99
N TYR A 81 -7.49 5.36 6.20
CA TYR A 81 -8.85 5.64 6.65
C TYR A 81 -9.47 4.40 7.33
N VAL A 82 -9.44 3.24 6.67
CA VAL A 82 -9.97 1.99 7.23
C VAL A 82 -9.18 1.55 8.47
N TYR A 83 -7.86 1.74 8.48
CA TYR A 83 -7.01 1.43 9.63
C TYR A 83 -7.33 2.30 10.84
N ASP A 84 -7.44 3.61 10.67
CA ASP A 84 -7.70 4.55 11.75
C ASP A 84 -9.11 4.37 12.33
N LEU A 85 -10.11 4.04 11.50
CA LEU A 85 -11.46 3.73 11.99
C LEU A 85 -11.52 2.48 12.87
N TYR A 86 -10.72 1.45 12.57
CA TYR A 86 -10.74 0.19 13.33
C TYR A 86 -9.79 0.20 14.54
N TYR A 87 -8.54 0.64 14.36
CA TYR A 87 -7.51 0.60 15.41
C TYR A 87 -7.36 1.90 16.20
N GLY A 88 -7.73 3.03 15.61
CA GLY A 88 -7.57 4.34 16.23
C GLY A 88 -8.82 4.79 16.98
N ARG A 89 -9.95 4.81 16.29
CA ARG A 89 -11.24 5.31 16.80
C ARG A 89 -12.20 4.22 17.25
N GLU A 90 -12.00 2.99 16.79
CA GLU A 90 -12.85 1.83 17.08
C GLU A 90 -14.33 2.04 16.68
N GLU A 91 -14.57 2.80 15.60
CA GLU A 91 -15.91 3.16 15.09
C GLU A 91 -16.56 2.06 14.22
N ILE A 92 -15.79 1.07 13.78
CA ILE A 92 -16.26 -0.01 12.91
C ILE A 92 -16.08 -1.39 13.54
N SER A 93 -17.01 -2.30 13.25
CA SER A 93 -16.94 -3.68 13.72
C SER A 93 -15.81 -4.45 13.04
N LYS A 94 -15.35 -5.53 13.67
CA LYS A 94 -14.36 -6.45 13.08
C LYS A 94 -14.85 -7.04 11.75
N GLU A 95 -16.14 -7.35 11.66
CA GLU A 95 -16.75 -7.88 10.44
C GLU A 95 -16.66 -6.88 9.29
N LEU A 96 -16.98 -5.61 9.54
CA LEU A 96 -16.90 -4.54 8.55
C LEU A 96 -15.44 -4.28 8.11
N TYR A 97 -14.50 -4.32 9.06
CA TYR A 97 -13.08 -4.18 8.78
C TYR A 97 -12.55 -5.33 7.90
N GLU A 98 -12.87 -6.58 8.23
CA GLU A 98 -12.47 -7.76 7.44
C GLU A 98 -13.08 -7.72 6.04
N PHE A 99 -14.36 -7.35 5.94
CA PHE A 99 -15.03 -7.11 4.66
C PHE A 99 -14.29 -6.08 3.81
N CYS A 100 -13.86 -4.95 4.40
CA CYS A 100 -13.09 -3.94 3.68
C CYS A 100 -11.77 -4.48 3.10
N LEU A 101 -11.07 -5.33 3.84
CA LEU A 101 -9.83 -5.98 3.38
C LEU A 101 -10.07 -7.00 2.28
N GLU A 102 -11.16 -7.77 2.36
CA GLU A 102 -11.50 -8.81 1.38
C GLU A 102 -11.98 -8.23 0.05
N GLN A 103 -12.75 -7.16 0.13
CA GLN A 103 -13.22 -6.42 -1.05
C GLN A 103 -12.12 -5.58 -1.68
N GLY A 104 -11.04 -5.25 -0.96
CA GLY A 104 -9.90 -4.50 -1.48
C GLY A 104 -9.98 -2.99 -1.26
N TYR A 105 -10.83 -2.52 -0.34
CA TYR A 105 -10.85 -1.12 0.07
C TYR A 105 -9.58 -0.73 0.85
N ALA A 106 -8.91 -1.68 1.51
CA ALA A 106 -7.63 -1.44 2.18
C ALA A 106 -6.59 -2.52 1.90
N ASP A 107 -5.30 -2.14 1.93
CA ASP A 107 -4.19 -3.07 1.72
C ASP A 107 -3.79 -3.78 3.02
N ARG A 108 -4.10 -5.08 3.09
CA ARG A 108 -3.78 -5.96 4.22
C ARG A 108 -2.28 -5.98 4.53
N ASN A 109 -1.43 -5.99 3.50
CA ASN A 109 0.02 -6.09 3.68
C ASN A 109 0.60 -4.78 4.22
N LEU A 110 0.11 -3.65 3.74
CA LEU A 110 0.53 -2.33 4.24
C LEU A 110 0.11 -2.15 5.70
N ILE A 111 -1.15 -2.48 6.03
CA ILE A 111 -1.64 -2.43 7.41
C ILE A 111 -0.85 -3.36 8.33
N ALA A 112 -0.49 -4.55 7.88
CA ALA A 112 0.35 -5.46 8.66
C ALA A 112 1.74 -4.87 8.97
N LYS A 113 2.25 -3.97 8.13
CA LYS A 113 3.49 -3.22 8.42
C LYS A 113 3.25 -2.11 9.43
N TRP A 114 2.17 -1.35 9.34
CA TRP A 114 1.87 -0.26 10.29
C TRP A 114 1.74 -0.72 11.74
N LYS A 115 1.37 -1.99 11.96
CA LYS A 115 1.33 -2.60 13.31
C LYS A 115 2.70 -2.93 13.89
N LYS A 116 3.78 -2.87 13.09
CA LYS A 116 5.14 -3.16 13.55
C LYS A 116 5.84 -1.87 13.98
N PRO A 117 6.61 -1.91 15.08
CA PRO A 117 7.33 -0.73 15.55
C PRO A 117 8.30 -0.23 14.48
N GLY A 118 8.34 1.09 14.28
CA GLY A 118 9.20 1.74 13.29
C GLY A 118 8.60 1.83 11.88
N TYR A 119 7.39 1.30 11.65
CA TYR A 119 6.69 1.33 10.36
C TYR A 119 5.31 1.98 10.42
N GLU A 120 4.90 2.54 11.55
CA GLU A 120 3.61 3.18 11.82
C GLU A 120 3.22 4.25 10.77
N ARG A 121 4.21 4.90 10.13
CA ARG A 121 4.03 5.95 9.11
C ARG A 121 4.50 5.54 7.71
N LEU A 122 4.71 4.23 7.46
CA LEU A 122 5.19 3.72 6.18
C LEU A 122 4.30 4.15 5.01
N CYS A 123 4.90 4.73 3.96
CA CYS A 123 4.17 5.27 2.81
C CYS A 123 3.63 4.19 1.86
N CYS A 124 4.44 3.20 1.47
CA CYS A 124 4.05 2.12 0.59
C CYS A 124 5.01 0.92 0.72
N LEU A 125 4.60 -0.24 0.19
CA LEU A 125 5.41 -1.46 0.27
C LEU A 125 6.66 -1.43 -0.61
N HIS A 126 6.65 -0.69 -1.72
CA HIS A 126 7.82 -0.56 -2.61
C HIS A 126 9.00 0.06 -1.88
N CYS A 127 8.77 1.01 -0.97
CA CYS A 127 9.83 1.72 -0.25
C CYS A 127 10.63 0.85 0.74
N ILE A 128 10.15 -0.35 1.06
CA ILE A 128 10.81 -1.27 1.99
C ILE A 128 11.24 -2.57 1.33
N GLN A 129 10.98 -2.73 0.03
CA GLN A 129 11.26 -3.97 -0.68
C GLN A 129 12.67 -3.90 -1.31
N PRO A 130 13.62 -4.77 -0.90
CA PRO A 130 14.99 -4.75 -1.43
C PRO A 130 15.06 -4.87 -2.95
N ARG A 131 14.20 -5.70 -3.54
CA ARG A 131 14.20 -5.96 -4.99
C ARG A 131 13.84 -4.74 -5.85
N ASP A 132 13.18 -3.75 -5.26
CA ASP A 132 12.70 -2.56 -5.99
C ASP A 132 13.79 -1.46 -6.01
N HIS A 133 14.98 -1.74 -5.46
CA HIS A 133 16.13 -0.84 -5.36
C HIS A 133 17.42 -1.50 -5.86
N ASN A 134 18.31 -0.73 -6.50
CA ASN A 134 19.53 -1.24 -7.15
C ASN A 134 20.50 -1.94 -6.18
N PHE A 135 20.61 -1.44 -4.94
CA PHE A 135 21.55 -1.95 -3.94
C PHE A 135 20.91 -2.90 -2.91
N ALA A 136 19.70 -3.40 -3.20
CA ALA A 136 18.96 -4.28 -2.29
C ALA A 136 18.72 -3.67 -0.88
N THR A 137 18.55 -2.35 -0.81
CA THR A 137 18.29 -1.61 0.43
C THR A 137 16.85 -1.10 0.49
N THR A 138 16.57 -0.16 1.40
CA THR A 138 15.28 0.55 1.49
C THR A 138 15.36 1.92 0.84
N CYS A 139 14.21 2.51 0.54
CA CYS A 139 14.16 3.83 -0.07
C CYS A 139 14.69 4.89 0.90
N ALA A 140 15.34 5.94 0.36
CA ALA A 140 15.83 7.06 1.14
C ALA A 140 14.72 7.78 1.95
N CYS A 141 13.45 7.65 1.57
CA CYS A 141 12.33 8.17 2.36
C CYS A 141 12.15 7.46 3.71
N ARG A 142 12.79 6.31 3.93
CA ARG A 142 12.83 5.59 5.22
C ARG A 142 13.94 6.06 6.14
N VAL A 143 14.83 6.92 5.67
CA VAL A 143 15.90 7.51 6.49
C VAL A 143 15.32 8.67 7.32
N PRO A 144 15.50 8.67 8.65
CA PRO A 144 15.03 9.75 9.53
C PRO A 144 15.62 11.11 9.13
N LYS A 145 14.83 12.19 9.23
CA LYS A 145 15.21 13.54 8.75
C LYS A 145 16.56 14.00 9.30
N HIS A 146 16.85 13.72 10.57
CA HIS A 146 18.08 14.14 11.24
C HIS A 146 19.35 13.42 10.74
N LEU A 147 19.21 12.31 10.01
CA LEU A 147 20.31 11.56 9.40
C LEU A 147 20.42 11.80 7.89
N ARG A 148 19.56 12.65 7.31
CA ARG A 148 19.57 12.91 5.86
C ARG A 148 20.51 14.06 5.53
N GLU A 149 21.28 13.88 4.46
CA GLU A 149 22.08 14.94 3.85
C GLU A 149 21.18 16.00 3.17
N ALA A 150 20.07 15.57 2.56
CA ALA A 150 19.09 16.44 1.92
C ALA A 150 17.92 16.78 2.86
N ALA A 151 17.62 18.08 2.99
CA ALA A 151 16.50 18.57 3.81
C ALA A 151 15.14 18.17 3.24
N VAL A 152 14.99 18.23 1.91
CA VAL A 152 13.78 17.84 1.18
C VAL A 152 14.07 16.59 0.37
N ILE A 153 13.22 15.58 0.54
CA ILE A 153 13.27 14.35 -0.24
C ILE A 153 11.94 14.17 -0.95
N GLU A 154 11.99 13.66 -2.16
CA GLU A 154 10.81 13.17 -2.89
C GLU A 154 11.07 11.73 -3.29
N CYS A 155 10.31 10.81 -2.71
CA CYS A 155 10.44 9.40 -3.04
C CYS A 155 10.11 9.15 -4.52
N VAL A 156 11.03 8.53 -5.25
CA VAL A 156 10.81 8.16 -6.66
C VAL A 156 9.60 7.23 -6.86
N HIS A 157 9.26 6.40 -5.89
CA HIS A 157 8.16 5.43 -6.02
C HIS A 157 6.78 6.04 -5.76
N CYS A 158 6.65 6.91 -4.75
CA CYS A 158 5.34 7.36 -4.26
C CYS A 158 5.25 8.85 -3.93
N GLY A 159 6.33 9.61 -4.12
CA GLY A 159 6.36 11.05 -3.88
C GLY A 159 6.34 11.47 -2.41
N CYS A 160 6.47 10.54 -1.45
CA CYS A 160 6.49 10.91 -0.04
C CYS A 160 7.78 11.67 0.35
N GLN A 161 7.68 12.52 1.38
CA GLN A 161 8.76 13.39 1.86
C GLN A 161 9.48 12.87 3.12
N GLY A 162 9.33 11.58 3.38
CA GLY A 162 9.76 10.92 4.61
C GLY A 162 8.63 10.08 5.18
N CYS A 163 8.96 8.84 5.51
CA CYS A 163 8.04 7.88 6.12
C CYS A 163 8.72 7.07 7.23
N ALA A 164 9.87 7.54 7.72
CA ALA A 164 10.46 7.04 8.95
C ALA A 164 9.53 7.36 10.12
N SER A 165 9.33 6.39 11.00
CA SER A 165 8.58 6.63 12.23
C SER A 165 9.51 7.33 13.23
N GLY A 166 9.10 8.48 13.76
CA GLY A 166 9.93 9.33 14.63
C GLY A 166 10.34 10.68 14.01
N ASP A 167 10.00 10.89 12.74
CA ASP A 167 10.20 12.16 12.01
C ASP A 167 9.08 13.21 12.20
#